data_AF-A0A1W6MWB3-F1
#
_entry.id   AF-A0A1W6MWB3-F1
#
_cell.length_a   1.000
_cell.length_b   1.000
_cell.length_c   1.000
_cell.angle_alpha   90.00
_cell.angle_beta   90.00
_cell.angle_gamma   90.00
#
_symmetry.space_group_name_H-M   'P 1'
#
loop_
_entity.id
_entity.type
_entity.pdbx_description
1 polymer ?
#
loop_
_entity_poly.entity_id
_entity_poly.type
_entity_poly.pdbx_seq_one_letter_code
_entity_poly.pdbx_strand_id
1 'polypeptide(L)'
;MIVTPSRGFIIAAALVAAALTAFVMTRRAPACGGKGQIMSTISECKSWGFDASTCEAVVGKARAIAKRAAPGLDNSVKCETQFTDCFKADDGVYHPIPSFCLQQGASAAAEPTDLHYLEYESDRQNRKKTHEVPIK
;
A
#
# COMPACT_ATOMS: atom_id res chain seq x y z
N MET A 1 -44.11 -8.53 -15.15
CA MET A 1 -43.66 -9.93 -15.03
C MET A 1 -42.22 -9.91 -14.56
N ILE A 2 -41.95 -10.35 -13.34
CA ILE A 2 -40.58 -10.45 -12.82
C ILE A 2 -40.03 -11.77 -13.36
N VAL A 3 -39.18 -11.69 -14.38
CA VAL A 3 -38.52 -12.87 -14.98
C VAL A 3 -37.53 -13.38 -13.94
N THR A 4 -37.86 -14.48 -13.27
CA THR A 4 -36.96 -15.13 -12.32
C THR A 4 -35.76 -15.67 -13.11
N PRO A 5 -34.53 -15.21 -12.84
CA PRO A 5 -33.37 -15.70 -13.57
C PRO A 5 -33.21 -17.20 -13.33
N SER A 6 -32.97 -17.95 -14.40
CA SER A 6 -32.77 -19.39 -14.32
C SER A 6 -31.55 -19.70 -13.44
N ARG A 7 -31.59 -20.80 -12.67
CA ARG A 7 -30.50 -21.19 -11.77
C ARG A 7 -29.14 -21.26 -12.48
N GLY A 8 -29.13 -21.69 -13.75
CA GLY A 8 -27.91 -21.70 -14.58
C GLY A 8 -27.32 -20.31 -14.83
N PHE A 9 -28.18 -19.29 -14.99
CA PHE A 9 -27.74 -17.90 -15.16
C PHE A 9 -27.11 -17.35 -13.87
N ILE A 10 -27.67 -17.70 -12.70
CA ILE A 10 -27.11 -17.30 -11.40
C ILE A 10 -25.74 -17.93 -11.19
N ILE A 11 -25.58 -19.22 -11.49
CA ILE A 11 -24.30 -19.92 -11.37
C ILE A 11 -23.27 -19.35 -12.34
N ALA A 12 -23.65 -19.10 -13.60
CA ALA A 12 -22.77 -18.48 -14.58
C ALA A 12 -22.33 -17.07 -14.15
N ALA A 13 -23.26 -16.25 -13.66
CA ALA A 13 -22.96 -14.91 -13.15
C ALA A 13 -22.02 -14.97 -11.92
N ALA A 14 -22.21 -15.92 -11.01
CA ALA A 14 -21.34 -16.12 -9.86
C ALA A 14 -19.93 -16.55 -10.28
N LEU A 15 -19.79 -17.44 -11.27
CA LEU A 15 -18.50 -17.86 -11.80
C LEU A 15 -17.79 -16.71 -12.53
N VAL A 16 -18.51 -15.91 -13.31
CA VAL A 16 -17.96 -14.72 -13.97
C VAL A 16 -17.53 -13.70 -12.93
N ALA A 17 -18.33 -13.44 -11.90
CA ALA A 17 -17.95 -12.53 -10.82
C ALA A 17 -16.71 -13.02 -10.07
N ALA A 18 -16.66 -14.31 -9.71
CA ALA A 18 -15.51 -14.92 -9.04
C ALA A 18 -14.23 -14.86 -9.89
N ALA A 19 -14.35 -15.20 -11.19
CA ALA A 19 -13.26 -15.08 -12.14
C ALA A 19 -12.82 -13.62 -12.28
N LEU A 20 -13.74 -12.67 -12.37
CA LEU A 20 -13.42 -11.24 -12.50
C LEU A 20 -12.75 -10.69 -11.24
N THR A 21 -13.18 -11.11 -10.03
CA THR A 21 -12.51 -10.75 -8.77
C THR A 21 -11.11 -11.37 -8.68
N ALA A 22 -10.95 -12.65 -9.00
CA ALA A 22 -9.64 -13.31 -8.99
C ALA A 22 -8.72 -12.65 -10.02
N PHE A 23 -9.25 -12.36 -11.20
CA PHE A 23 -8.57 -11.69 -12.29
C PHE A 23 -8.13 -10.26 -11.86
N VAL A 24 -9.00 -9.47 -11.22
CA VAL A 24 -8.65 -8.11 -10.73
C VAL A 24 -7.62 -8.16 -9.60
N MET A 25 -7.68 -9.17 -8.72
CA MET A 25 -6.67 -9.37 -7.68
C MET A 25 -5.31 -9.81 -8.25
N THR A 26 -5.27 -10.64 -9.30
CA THR A 26 -4.02 -11.13 -9.89
C THR A 26 -3.40 -10.18 -10.91
N ARG A 27 -4.19 -9.36 -11.65
CA ARG A 27 -3.66 -8.29 -12.53
C ARG A 27 -2.88 -7.21 -11.76
N ARG A 28 -3.02 -7.16 -10.43
CA ARG A 28 -2.34 -6.23 -9.51
C ARG A 28 -1.35 -6.91 -8.55
N ALA A 29 -1.01 -8.18 -8.75
CA ALA A 29 0.07 -8.81 -7.99
C ALA A 29 1.40 -8.54 -8.71
N PRO A 30 2.02 -7.37 -8.45
CA PRO A 30 3.26 -7.40 -7.68
C PRO A 30 3.41 -6.15 -6.79
N ALA A 31 3.72 -6.37 -5.53
CA ALA A 31 4.26 -5.33 -4.65
C ALA A 31 4.90 -5.94 -3.41
N CYS A 32 4.33 -7.05 -2.94
CA CYS A 32 4.98 -7.94 -1.98
C CYS A 32 5.47 -9.16 -2.74
N GLY A 33 6.75 -9.50 -2.66
CA GLY A 33 7.34 -10.69 -3.30
C GLY A 33 6.79 -12.05 -2.83
N GLY A 34 5.60 -12.09 -2.20
CA GLY A 34 4.95 -13.25 -1.62
C GLY A 34 3.50 -12.99 -1.21
N LYS A 35 2.92 -13.83 -0.32
CA LYS A 35 1.54 -13.71 0.24
C LYS A 35 1.37 -12.52 1.21
N GLY A 36 2.01 -11.40 0.92
CA GLY A 36 1.96 -10.18 1.74
C GLY A 36 0.93 -9.19 1.23
N GLN A 37 0.54 -8.26 2.11
CA GLN A 37 -0.33 -7.13 1.78
C GLN A 37 0.45 -5.83 1.93
N ILE A 38 0.28 -4.94 0.95
CA ILE A 38 0.87 -3.60 0.99
C ILE A 38 0.13 -2.79 2.05
N MET A 39 0.88 -2.08 2.86
CA MET A 39 0.37 -1.15 3.85
C MET A 39 1.32 0.03 4.03
N SER A 40 0.75 1.18 4.34
CA SER A 40 1.45 2.45 4.57
C SER A 40 1.09 3.06 5.93
N THR A 41 -0.09 2.71 6.46
CA THR A 41 -0.64 3.26 7.69
C THR A 41 -1.05 2.20 8.71
N ILE A 42 -1.15 2.62 9.98
CA ILE A 42 -1.66 1.77 11.07
C ILE A 42 -3.11 1.33 10.80
N SER A 43 -3.94 2.21 10.22
CA SER A 43 -5.33 1.90 9.86
C SER A 43 -5.43 0.80 8.82
N GLU A 44 -4.59 0.83 7.78
CA GLU A 44 -4.53 -0.22 6.77
C GLU A 44 -4.09 -1.54 7.39
N CYS A 45 -3.04 -1.52 8.21
CA CYS A 45 -2.58 -2.70 8.93
C CYS A 45 -3.68 -3.32 9.82
N LYS A 46 -4.42 -2.51 10.57
CA LYS A 46 -5.56 -2.98 11.39
C LYS A 46 -6.70 -3.53 10.53
N SER A 47 -6.99 -2.91 9.38
CA SER A 47 -8.05 -3.36 8.47
C SER A 47 -7.79 -4.76 7.90
N TRP A 48 -6.52 -5.16 7.83
CA TRP A 48 -6.09 -6.48 7.40
C TRP A 48 -6.09 -7.53 8.51
N GLY A 49 -6.44 -7.15 9.75
CA GLY A 49 -6.61 -8.07 10.87
C GLY A 49 -5.36 -8.29 11.73
N PHE A 50 -4.35 -7.43 11.63
CA PHE A 50 -3.18 -7.47 12.51
C PHE A 50 -3.44 -6.77 13.85
N ASP A 51 -2.76 -7.25 14.91
CA ASP A 51 -2.81 -6.64 16.24
C ASP A 51 -2.30 -5.20 16.25
N ALA A 52 -2.89 -4.36 17.11
CA ALA A 52 -2.54 -2.94 17.22
C ALA A 52 -1.04 -2.72 17.54
N SER A 53 -0.49 -3.50 18.46
CA SER A 53 0.93 -3.44 18.84
C SER A 53 1.86 -3.82 17.68
N THR A 54 1.44 -4.78 16.85
CA THR A 54 2.18 -5.19 15.65
C THR A 54 2.15 -4.07 14.61
N CYS A 55 1.00 -3.48 14.36
CA CYS A 55 0.87 -2.36 13.42
C CYS A 55 1.70 -1.14 13.83
N GLU A 56 1.69 -0.78 15.12
CA GLU A 56 2.52 0.32 15.62
C GLU A 56 4.01 0.01 15.47
N ALA A 57 4.45 -1.20 15.84
CA ALA A 57 5.84 -1.61 15.73
C ALA A 57 6.34 -1.61 14.28
N VAL A 58 5.58 -2.20 13.35
CA VAL A 58 6.00 -2.33 11.95
C VAL A 58 5.96 -0.99 11.22
N VAL A 59 4.89 -0.20 11.40
CA VAL A 59 4.82 1.15 10.80
C VAL A 59 5.92 2.05 11.39
N GLY A 60 6.19 1.96 12.69
CA GLY A 60 7.29 2.67 13.33
C GLY A 60 8.65 2.29 12.73
N LYS A 61 8.92 1.00 12.54
CA LYS A 61 10.13 0.50 11.87
C LYS A 61 10.23 1.02 10.43
N ALA A 62 9.14 0.96 9.66
CA ALA A 62 9.13 1.41 8.27
C ALA A 62 9.44 2.92 8.16
N ARG A 63 8.81 3.75 9.01
CA ARG A 63 9.11 5.19 9.07
C ARG A 63 10.53 5.49 9.52
N ALA A 64 11.08 4.71 10.46
CA ALA A 64 12.47 4.85 10.88
C ALA A 64 13.46 4.52 9.74
N ILE A 65 13.14 3.55 8.88
CA ILE A 65 13.92 3.25 7.67
C ILE A 65 13.78 4.40 6.65
N ALA A 66 12.55 4.84 6.37
CA ALA A 66 12.29 5.94 5.45
C ALA A 66 13.01 7.24 5.86
N LYS A 67 13.06 7.55 7.16
CA LYS A 67 13.82 8.70 7.67
C LYS A 67 15.31 8.64 7.29
N ARG A 68 15.90 7.45 7.23
CA ARG A 68 17.33 7.27 6.94
C ARG A 68 17.63 7.22 5.44
N ALA A 69 16.71 6.68 4.65
CA ALA A 69 16.96 6.29 3.27
C ALA A 69 16.14 7.09 2.23
N ALA A 70 15.07 7.77 2.64
CA ALA A 70 14.24 8.58 1.75
C ALA A 70 14.55 10.09 1.89
N PRO A 71 14.26 10.90 0.84
CA PRO A 71 14.50 12.33 0.86
C PRO A 71 13.78 13.04 2.01
N GLY A 72 14.48 13.96 2.67
CA GLY A 72 13.91 14.84 3.69
C GLY A 72 13.68 16.25 3.13
N LEU A 73 12.51 16.82 3.41
CA LEU A 73 12.11 18.15 2.94
C LEU A 73 11.69 19.05 4.10
N ASP A 74 12.01 20.34 4.01
CA ASP A 74 11.82 21.29 5.13
C ASP A 74 10.35 21.61 5.43
N ASN A 75 9.44 21.31 4.49
CA ASN A 75 8.04 21.72 4.56
C ASN A 75 7.14 20.62 3.99
N SER A 76 5.97 20.42 4.62
CA SER A 76 4.93 19.49 4.16
C SER A 76 4.51 19.78 2.74
N VAL A 77 4.33 21.05 2.38
CA VAL A 77 3.90 21.45 1.03
C VAL A 77 4.90 21.01 -0.02
N LYS A 78 6.21 21.19 0.23
CA LYS A 78 7.25 20.71 -0.70
C LYS A 78 7.21 19.19 -0.83
N CYS A 79 6.97 18.50 0.29
CA CYS A 79 6.88 17.05 0.30
C CYS A 79 5.68 16.54 -0.50
N GLU A 80 4.48 17.08 -0.27
CA GLU A 80 3.24 16.69 -0.97
C GLU A 80 3.23 17.13 -2.45
N THR A 81 4.13 18.02 -2.87
CA THR A 81 4.30 18.30 -4.31
C THR A 81 5.10 17.23 -5.05
N GLN A 82 5.98 16.52 -4.34
CA GLN A 82 6.88 15.50 -4.91
C GLN A 82 6.39 14.08 -4.61
N PHE A 83 5.70 13.87 -3.50
CA PHE A 83 5.26 12.56 -3.03
C PHE A 83 3.78 12.56 -2.72
N THR A 84 3.15 11.38 -2.80
CA THR A 84 1.71 11.24 -2.54
C THR A 84 1.33 11.60 -1.11
N ASP A 85 2.13 11.15 -0.15
CA ASP A 85 1.87 11.33 1.28
C ASP A 85 3.18 11.55 2.04
N CYS A 86 3.12 12.38 3.08
CA CYS A 86 4.28 12.77 3.87
C CYS A 86 4.01 12.72 5.38
N PHE A 87 5.05 12.41 6.15
CA PHE A 87 5.02 12.49 7.61
C PHE A 87 6.15 13.37 8.12
N LYS A 88 5.90 14.06 9.23
CA LYS A 88 6.93 14.82 9.93
C LYS A 88 7.70 13.88 10.86
N ALA A 89 9.02 13.83 10.71
CA ALA A 89 9.90 13.09 11.59
C ALA A 89 10.34 13.96 12.80
N ASP A 90 10.91 13.31 13.81
CA ASP A 90 11.29 13.96 15.08
C ASP A 90 12.41 15.00 14.93
N ASP A 91 13.13 15.00 13.81
CA ASP A 91 14.13 16.02 13.44
C ASP A 91 13.50 17.28 12.84
N GLY A 92 12.17 17.31 12.69
CA GLY A 92 11.44 18.44 12.14
C GLY A 92 11.31 18.41 10.61
N VAL A 93 11.90 17.43 9.94
CA VAL A 93 11.91 17.27 8.48
C VAL A 93 10.72 16.39 8.04
N TYR A 94 10.22 16.64 6.84
CA TYR A 94 9.15 15.85 6.22
C TYR A 94 9.73 14.80 5.28
N HIS A 95 9.31 13.55 5.46
CA HIS A 95 9.69 12.42 4.63
C HIS A 95 8.45 11.80 3.99
N PRO A 96 8.58 11.16 2.82
CA PRO A 96 7.46 10.44 2.23
C PRO A 96 7.05 9.27 3.12
N ILE A 97 5.74 9.00 3.19
CA ILE A 97 5.23 7.82 3.89
C ILE A 97 5.64 6.56 3.10
N PRO A 98 6.35 5.62 3.73
CA PRO A 98 6.70 4.37 3.06
C PRO A 98 5.49 3.44 2.99
N SER A 99 5.30 2.85 1.82
CA SER A 99 4.53 1.63 1.61
C SER A 99 5.46 0.44 1.84
N PHE A 100 4.99 -0.57 2.53
CA PHE A 100 5.75 -1.79 2.79
C PHE A 100 4.85 -3.01 2.80
N CYS A 101 5.46 -4.17 2.75
CA CYS A 101 4.79 -5.45 2.74
C CYS A 101 4.84 -6.13 4.10
N LEU A 102 3.70 -6.69 4.49
CA LEU A 102 3.59 -7.52 5.67
C LEU A 102 2.86 -8.82 5.33
N GLN A 103 3.42 -9.95 5.77
CA GLN A 103 2.84 -11.27 5.55
C GLN A 103 1.82 -11.61 6.64
N GLN A 104 0.63 -12.09 6.24
CA GLN A 104 -0.37 -12.59 7.17
C GLN A 104 0.15 -13.80 7.95
N GLY A 105 -0.09 -13.82 9.27
CA GLY A 105 0.37 -14.88 10.17
C GLY A 105 1.75 -14.66 10.79
N ALA A 106 2.45 -13.57 10.44
CA ALA A 106 3.64 -13.15 11.16
C ALA A 106 3.26 -12.66 12.57
N SER A 107 3.36 -13.56 13.54
CA SER A 107 2.90 -13.40 14.93
C SER A 107 3.93 -12.71 15.84
N ALA A 108 5.07 -12.30 15.27
CA ALA A 108 6.08 -11.47 15.92
C ALA A 108 6.39 -10.30 14.99
N ALA A 109 6.83 -9.17 15.54
CA ALA A 109 7.07 -7.88 14.88
C ALA A 109 7.91 -7.99 13.59
N ALA A 110 7.26 -8.45 12.53
CA ALA A 110 7.90 -8.86 11.30
C ALA A 110 8.60 -7.64 10.70
N GLU A 111 9.76 -7.85 10.11
CA GLU A 111 10.43 -6.76 9.43
C GLU A 111 9.59 -6.34 8.23
N PRO A 112 9.33 -5.03 8.05
CA PRO A 112 8.68 -4.55 6.84
C PRO A 112 9.56 -4.93 5.65
N THR A 113 9.05 -5.73 4.72
CA THR A 113 9.76 -6.09 3.48
C THR A 113 9.29 -5.21 2.35
N ASP A 114 10.06 -5.15 1.26
CA ASP A 114 9.69 -4.42 0.03
C ASP A 114 9.22 -2.99 0.35
N LEU A 115 10.09 -2.18 0.95
CA LEU A 115 9.78 -0.79 1.26
C LEU A 115 9.87 0.07 -0.01
N HIS A 116 8.83 0.85 -0.25
CA HIS A 116 8.72 1.78 -1.37
C HIS A 116 8.11 3.10 -0.90
N TYR A 117 8.34 4.19 -1.62
CA TYR A 117 7.51 5.39 -1.51
C TYR A 117 6.92 5.75 -2.87
N LEU A 118 5.84 6.53 -2.86
CA LEU A 118 5.18 7.00 -4.07
C LEU A 118 5.64 8.42 -4.41
N GLU A 119 6.31 8.55 -5.54
CA GLU A 119 6.77 9.82 -6.11
C GLU A 119 5.90 10.24 -7.29
N TYR A 120 5.60 11.54 -7.40
CA TYR A 120 4.90 12.10 -8.53
C TYR A 120 5.86 12.28 -9.70
N GLU A 121 5.58 11.56 -10.78
CA GLU A 121 6.22 11.75 -12.08
C GLU A 121 5.25 12.48 -13.01
N SER A 122 5.73 13.51 -13.69
CA SER A 122 4.96 14.15 -14.76
C SER A 122 5.05 13.32 -16.04
N ASP A 123 3.94 12.75 -16.48
CA ASP A 123 3.87 12.10 -17.79
C ASP A 123 3.96 13.15 -18.92
N ARG A 124 4.24 12.73 -20.16
CA ARG A 124 4.30 13.58 -21.37
C ARG A 124 3.06 14.43 -21.63
N GLN A 125 1.95 14.13 -20.93
CA GLN A 125 0.70 14.87 -20.96
C GLN A 125 0.46 15.75 -19.73
N ASN A 126 1.50 16.04 -18.93
CA ASN A 126 1.42 16.80 -17.67
C ASN A 126 0.42 16.23 -16.64
N ARG A 127 0.13 14.92 -16.73
CA ARG A 127 -0.65 14.22 -15.73
C ARG A 127 0.28 13.77 -14.62
N LYS A 128 -0.07 14.08 -13.36
CA LYS A 128 0.62 13.53 -12.20
C LYS A 128 0.36 12.03 -12.15
N LYS A 129 1.39 11.23 -12.43
CA LYS A 129 1.35 9.77 -12.27
C LYS A 129 2.20 9.42 -11.06
N THR A 130 1.74 8.50 -10.23
CA THR A 130 2.52 8.01 -9.09
C THR A 130 3.43 6.86 -9.56
N HIS A 131 4.71 6.96 -9.23
CA HIS A 131 5.73 5.95 -9.47
C HIS A 131 6.26 5.41 -8.13
N GLU A 132 6.40 4.09 -8.02
CA GLU A 132 6.93 3.43 -6.82
C GLU A 132 8.47 3.43 -6.84
N VAL A 133 9.08 4.08 -5.86
CA VAL A 133 10.54 4.11 -5.71
C VAL A 133 10.95 3.22 -4.55
N PRO A 134 11.80 2.20 -4.76
CA PRO A 134 12.28 1.34 -3.68
C PRO A 134 13.19 2.07 -2.71
N ILE A 135 12.98 1.84 -1.41
CA ILE A 135 13.84 2.29 -0.32
C ILE A 135 14.87 1.17 -0.08
N LYS A 136 16.15 1.49 -0.29
CA LYS A 136 17.27 0.56 -0.09
C LYS A 136 17.94 0.73 1.26
#